data_AF-A0A3B4WQD3-F1
#
_entry.id   AF-A0A3B4WQD3-F1
#
_cell.length_a   1.000
_cell.length_b   1.000
_cell.length_c   1.000
_cell.angle_alpha   90.00
_cell.angle_beta   90.00
_cell.angle_gamma   90.00
#
_symmetry.space_group_name_H-M   'P 1'
#
loop_
_entity.id
_entity.type
_entity.pdbx_description
1 polymer ?
#
loop_
_entity_poly.entity_id
_entity_poly.type
_entity_poly.pdbx_seq_one_letter_code
_entity_poly.pdbx_strand_id
1 'polypeptide(L)'
;TEFSLKSNLFSSHMSHSFIRDKEEEVVVAVDGERYDVHVKERKRYAVYWEQGPTEVRRCTWFYKGDKDTRFMPYPEDFSQSLEEAYMIAVTLDEWKRKLEFPTGETVILHNPKVRPDVKISP
;
A
#
# COMPACT_ATOMS: atom_id res chain seq x y z
N THR A 1 10.02 0.01 15.58
CA THR A 1 8.69 -0.56 15.25
C THR A 1 8.87 -1.34 13.97
N GLU A 2 8.79 -2.65 14.08
CA GLU A 2 9.24 -3.63 13.09
C GLU A 2 8.36 -3.55 11.83
N PHE A 3 8.94 -3.13 10.70
CA PHE A 3 8.34 -3.32 9.37
C PHE A 3 8.35 -4.82 9.10
N SER A 4 7.33 -5.51 9.62
CA SER A 4 7.11 -6.92 9.35
C SER A 4 6.81 -7.06 7.86
N LEU A 5 7.85 -7.40 7.11
CA LEU A 5 7.78 -8.06 5.81
C LEU A 5 6.78 -9.21 5.91
N LYS A 6 5.54 -8.97 5.47
CA LYS A 6 4.62 -10.05 5.12
C LYS A 6 4.19 -9.83 3.69
N SER A 7 4.87 -10.60 2.84
CA SER A 7 4.45 -11.07 1.53
C SER A 7 4.10 -9.99 0.51
N ASN A 8 5.16 -9.52 -0.16
CA ASN A 8 5.16 -9.39 -1.62
C ASN A 8 4.83 -10.75 -2.25
N LEU A 9 3.55 -11.10 -2.25
CA LEU A 9 2.98 -12.16 -3.09
C LEU A 9 1.61 -11.75 -3.63
N PHE A 10 1.48 -10.48 -4.01
CA PHE A 10 0.39 -10.01 -4.87
C PHE A 10 0.93 -9.01 -5.91
N SER A 11 2.08 -9.31 -6.52
CA SER A 11 2.61 -8.49 -7.62
C SER A 11 3.64 -9.22 -8.50
N SER A 12 3.43 -10.50 -8.82
CA SER A 12 4.26 -11.17 -9.83
C SER A 12 3.60 -12.36 -10.55
N HIS A 13 2.37 -12.15 -11.03
CA HIS A 13 1.80 -13.00 -12.11
C HIS A 13 1.26 -12.16 -13.28
N MET A 14 1.58 -10.87 -13.35
CA MET A 14 1.07 -9.99 -14.40
C MET A 14 2.20 -9.46 -15.30
N SER A 15 2.95 -10.38 -15.90
CA SER A 15 3.85 -10.07 -17.02
C SER A 15 4.30 -11.34 -17.73
N HIS A 16 3.41 -11.94 -18.51
CA HIS A 16 3.62 -12.45 -19.87
C HIS A 16 2.50 -13.44 -20.22
N SER A 17 1.41 -12.92 -20.78
CA SER A 17 0.56 -13.72 -21.65
C SER A 17 0.01 -12.82 -22.74
N PHE A 18 0.57 -13.04 -23.93
CA PHE A 18 0.07 -12.71 -25.25
C PHE A 18 -1.44 -12.52 -25.31
N ILE A 19 -1.83 -11.46 -26.04
CA ILE A 19 -3.16 -11.14 -26.56
C ILE A 19 -4.02 -12.40 -26.74
N ARG A 20 -5.08 -12.52 -25.94
CA ARG A 20 -6.35 -13.10 -26.40
C ARG A 20 -7.49 -12.25 -25.82
N ASP A 21 -8.19 -11.61 -26.73
CA ASP A 21 -9.45 -10.94 -26.51
C ASP A 21 -10.45 -11.86 -25.81
N LYS A 22 -10.68 -11.58 -24.53
CA LYS A 22 -11.97 -11.63 -23.85
C LYS A 22 -11.78 -10.84 -22.57
N GLU A 23 -12.42 -9.68 -22.50
CA GLU A 23 -12.51 -8.88 -21.30
C GLU A 23 -13.38 -9.62 -20.27
N GLU A 24 -12.89 -10.73 -19.71
CA GLU A 24 -13.59 -11.41 -18.62
C GLU A 24 -13.66 -10.49 -17.41
N GLU A 25 -14.87 -10.35 -16.88
CA GLU A 25 -15.11 -9.67 -15.62
C GLU A 25 -14.50 -10.53 -14.50
N VAL A 26 -13.44 -10.01 -13.88
CA VAL A 26 -12.79 -10.70 -12.76
C VAL A 26 -13.49 -10.26 -11.48
N VAL A 27 -14.23 -11.19 -10.88
CA VAL A 27 -14.87 -11.03 -9.57
C VAL A 27 -14.16 -11.89 -8.53
N VAL A 28 -13.84 -11.31 -7.39
CA VAL A 28 -13.13 -11.99 -6.29
C VAL A 28 -13.89 -11.83 -4.99
N ALA A 29 -14.28 -12.94 -4.37
CA ALA A 29 -14.89 -12.95 -3.04
C ALA A 29 -13.87 -12.55 -1.97
N VAL A 30 -14.26 -11.64 -1.07
CA VAL A 30 -13.42 -11.12 0.02
C VAL A 30 -14.18 -11.07 1.34
N ASP A 31 -13.46 -10.82 2.44
CA ASP A 31 -14.02 -10.73 3.80
C ASP A 31 -14.83 -11.98 4.21
N GLY A 32 -14.43 -13.16 3.73
CA GLY A 32 -15.15 -14.41 3.97
C GLY A 32 -16.46 -14.49 3.18
N GLU A 33 -16.41 -14.18 1.88
CA GLU A 33 -17.55 -14.23 0.92
C GLU A 33 -18.68 -13.23 1.19
N ARG A 34 -18.48 -12.33 2.15
CA ARG A 34 -19.46 -11.28 2.48
C ARG A 34 -19.49 -10.15 1.46
N TYR A 35 -18.40 -10.00 0.70
CA TYR A 35 -18.26 -8.99 -0.33
C TYR A 35 -17.66 -9.58 -1.60
N ASP A 36 -18.12 -9.10 -2.74
CA ASP A 36 -17.53 -9.38 -4.05
C ASP A 36 -16.79 -8.15 -4.57
N VAL A 37 -15.54 -8.32 -4.98
CA VAL A 37 -14.73 -7.27 -5.60
C VAL A 37 -14.75 -7.44 -7.11
N HIS A 38 -15.30 -6.45 -7.80
CA HIS A 38 -15.23 -6.35 -9.26
C HIS A 38 -13.95 -5.60 -9.60
N VAL A 39 -12.91 -6.34 -10.00
CA VAL A 39 -11.53 -5.84 -10.11
C VAL A 39 -11.43 -4.71 -11.14
N LYS A 40 -12.15 -4.84 -12.27
CA LYS A 40 -12.17 -3.82 -13.33
C LYS A 40 -12.79 -2.51 -12.87
N GLU A 41 -13.90 -2.60 -12.13
CA GLU A 41 -14.61 -1.42 -11.64
C GLU A 41 -13.93 -0.80 -10.42
N ARG A 42 -12.99 -1.51 -9.80
CA ARG A 42 -12.38 -1.14 -8.52
C ARG A 42 -13.44 -0.86 -7.46
N LYS A 43 -14.45 -1.74 -7.39
CA LYS A 43 -15.56 -1.64 -6.45
C LYS A 43 -15.80 -2.97 -5.77
N ARG A 44 -16.22 -2.91 -4.50
CA ARG A 44 -16.75 -4.05 -3.76
C ARG A 44 -18.22 -3.87 -3.44
N TYR A 45 -18.96 -4.97 -3.52
CA TYR A 45 -20.40 -5.07 -3.34
C TYR A 45 -20.69 -6.02 -2.19
N ALA A 46 -21.64 -5.67 -1.32
CA ALA A 46 -22.09 -6.59 -0.27
C ALA A 46 -22.93 -7.70 -0.90
N VAL A 47 -22.69 -8.95 -0.49
CA VAL A 47 -23.36 -10.13 -1.06
C VAL A 47 -24.72 -10.37 -0.41
N TYR A 48 -24.82 -10.17 0.92
CA TYR A 48 -25.99 -10.58 1.70
C TYR A 48 -26.86 -9.44 2.22
N TRP A 49 -26.45 -8.18 2.04
CA TRP A 49 -27.20 -7.02 2.52
C TRP A 49 -27.13 -5.86 1.54
N GLU A 50 -28.11 -4.98 1.61
CA GLU A 50 -28.12 -3.77 0.78
C GLU A 50 -27.13 -2.75 1.33
N GLN A 51 -26.11 -2.47 0.53
CA GLN A 51 -25.12 -1.43 0.77
C GLN A 51 -24.67 -0.89 -0.58
N GLY A 52 -24.50 0.42 -0.70
CA GLY A 52 -23.90 1.01 -1.90
C GLY A 52 -22.46 0.50 -2.12
N PRO A 53 -22.01 0.36 -3.38
CA PRO A 53 -20.66 -0.09 -3.67
C PRO A 53 -19.62 0.81 -3.01
N THR A 54 -18.55 0.19 -2.54
CA THR A 54 -17.41 0.92 -1.97
C THR A 54 -16.18 0.73 -2.82
N GLU A 55 -15.36 1.78 -2.92
CA GLU A 55 -14.16 1.77 -3.77
C GLU A 55 -13.10 0.79 -3.23
N VAL A 56 -12.40 0.13 -4.15
CA VAL A 56 -11.28 -0.75 -3.89
C VAL A 56 -10.03 -0.10 -4.45
N ARG A 57 -9.06 0.15 -3.58
CA ARG A 57 -7.80 0.80 -3.92
C ARG A 57 -6.63 -0.16 -3.70
N ARG A 58 -5.56 0.02 -4.48
CA ARG A 58 -4.27 -0.58 -4.15
C ARG A 58 -3.67 0.21 -2.98
N CYS A 59 -3.33 -0.51 -1.92
CA CYS A 59 -2.69 0.07 -0.74
C CYS A 59 -1.39 -0.70 -0.47
N THR A 60 -0.25 -0.07 -0.75
CA THR A 60 1.09 -0.63 -0.50
C THR A 60 1.77 0.01 0.70
N TRP A 61 1.46 1.29 0.96
CA TRP A 61 2.03 2.06 2.06
C TRP A 61 0.96 2.51 3.05
N PHE A 62 1.27 2.38 4.33
CA PHE A 62 0.39 2.75 5.43
C PHE A 62 1.12 3.62 6.43
N TYR A 63 0.39 4.52 7.07
CA TYR A 63 0.87 5.33 8.18
C TYR A 63 0.04 5.10 9.42
N LYS A 64 0.60 5.51 10.55
CA LYS A 64 -0.07 5.47 11.84
C LYS A 64 0.35 6.73 12.57
N GLY A 65 -0.59 7.61 12.90
CA GLY A 65 -0.31 8.73 13.77
C GLY A 65 0.02 8.25 15.19
N ASP A 66 0.70 9.09 15.97
CA ASP A 66 1.19 8.73 17.31
C ASP A 66 0.08 8.24 18.25
N LYS A 67 -1.14 8.73 18.07
CA LYS A 67 -2.32 8.40 18.89
C LYS A 67 -3.26 7.40 18.22
N ASP A 68 -3.00 7.01 16.97
CA ASP A 68 -3.89 6.14 16.23
C ASP A 68 -3.72 4.70 16.67
N THR A 69 -4.84 3.97 16.72
CA THR A 69 -4.84 2.53 17.01
C THR A 69 -4.73 1.69 15.74
N ARG A 70 -4.99 2.29 14.57
CA ARG A 70 -5.06 1.63 13.27
C ARG A 70 -4.11 2.29 12.29
N PHE A 71 -3.61 1.48 11.36
CA PHE A 71 -2.88 1.96 10.21
C PHE A 71 -3.86 2.47 9.16
N MET A 72 -3.58 3.64 8.60
CA MET A 72 -4.33 4.26 7.52
C MET A 72 -3.51 4.14 6.23
N PRO A 73 -4.12 3.71 5.10
CA PRO A 73 -3.42 3.65 3.84
C PRO A 73 -3.14 5.06 3.31
N TYR A 74 -1.96 5.26 2.73
CA TYR A 74 -1.69 6.47 1.95
C TYR A 74 -2.48 6.46 0.64
N PRO A 75 -2.76 7.65 0.04
CA PRO A 75 -3.29 7.73 -1.31
C PRO A 75 -2.43 6.94 -2.32
N GLU A 76 -3.05 6.37 -3.35
CA GLU A 76 -2.37 5.51 -4.33
C GLU A 76 -1.24 6.26 -5.06
N ASP A 77 -1.50 7.49 -5.50
CA ASP A 77 -0.49 8.34 -6.18
C ASP A 77 0.71 8.62 -5.27
N PHE A 78 0.48 8.90 -3.99
CA PHE A 78 1.56 9.13 -3.05
C PHE A 78 2.31 7.85 -2.68
N SER A 79 1.58 6.74 -2.59
CA SER A 79 2.15 5.41 -2.38
C SER A 79 3.11 5.03 -3.51
N GLN A 80 2.82 5.43 -4.75
CA GLN A 80 3.74 5.26 -5.87
C GLN A 80 5.02 6.08 -5.66
N SER A 81 4.93 7.36 -5.30
CA SER A 81 6.10 8.19 -5.00
C SER A 81 6.93 7.65 -3.83
N LEU A 82 6.28 7.09 -2.81
CA LEU A 82 6.95 6.42 -1.69
C LEU A 82 7.71 5.17 -2.15
N GLU A 83 7.10 4.36 -3.02
CA GLU A 83 7.72 3.16 -3.57
C GLU A 83 8.95 3.50 -4.42
N GLU A 84 8.85 4.51 -5.29
CA GLU A 84 9.98 4.99 -6.09
C GLU A 84 11.11 5.53 -5.20
N ALA A 85 10.80 6.36 -4.21
CA ALA A 85 11.78 6.88 -3.28
C ALA A 85 12.44 5.78 -2.44
N TYR A 86 11.67 4.77 -2.02
CA TYR A 86 12.16 3.61 -1.29
C TYR A 86 13.10 2.77 -2.16
N MET A 87 12.72 2.49 -3.41
CA MET A 87 13.56 1.77 -4.35
C MET A 87 14.90 2.50 -4.54
N ILE A 88 14.89 3.83 -4.70
CA ILE A 88 16.12 4.61 -4.83
C ILE A 88 16.94 4.57 -3.53
N ALA A 89 16.30 4.77 -2.37
CA ALA A 89 16.98 4.74 -1.08
C ALA A 89 17.66 3.39 -0.81
N VAL A 90 17.01 2.29 -1.19
CA VAL A 90 17.57 0.93 -1.04
C VAL A 90 18.68 0.66 -2.05
N THR A 91 18.53 1.11 -3.30
CA THR A 91 19.50 0.81 -4.38
C THR A 91 20.75 1.68 -4.31
N LEU A 92 20.61 2.96 -3.94
CA LEU A 92 21.73 3.91 -3.83
C LEU A 92 22.26 4.06 -2.39
N ASP A 93 21.66 3.35 -1.42
CA ASP A 93 21.89 3.51 0.02
C ASP A 93 21.69 4.97 0.51
N GLU A 94 20.86 5.74 -0.20
CA GLU A 94 20.53 7.14 0.06
C GLU A 94 19.24 7.27 0.89
N TRP A 95 19.38 7.21 2.21
CA TRP A 95 18.26 7.33 3.15
C TRP A 95 17.99 8.79 3.55
N LYS A 96 16.88 9.03 4.25
CA LYS A 96 16.44 10.36 4.73
C LYS A 96 15.91 11.30 3.64
N ARG A 97 15.47 10.76 2.50
CA ARG A 97 14.68 11.55 1.54
C ARG A 97 13.37 11.99 2.20
N LYS A 98 13.12 13.30 2.15
CA LYS A 98 11.88 13.92 2.62
C LYS A 98 10.90 13.96 1.46
N LEU A 99 9.76 13.32 1.63
CA LEU A 99 8.63 13.42 0.72
C LEU A 99 7.60 14.32 1.37
N GLU A 100 7.25 15.41 0.70
CA GLU A 100 6.26 16.37 1.19
C GLU A 100 4.92 16.12 0.51
N PHE A 101 3.87 16.02 1.32
CA PHE A 101 2.51 16.03 0.83
C PHE A 101 2.10 17.44 0.42
N PRO A 102 1.17 17.58 -0.55
CA PRO A 102 0.48 18.84 -0.81
C PRO A 102 -0.22 19.41 0.43
N THR A 103 -0.55 18.57 1.41
CA THR A 103 -1.13 18.96 2.71
C THR A 103 -0.11 19.49 3.71
N GLY A 104 1.19 19.45 3.40
CA GLY A 104 2.29 19.89 4.28
C GLY A 104 2.85 18.81 5.21
N GLU A 105 2.33 17.58 5.17
CA GLU A 105 2.89 16.45 5.93
C GLU A 105 4.22 15.99 5.29
N THR A 106 5.20 15.61 6.09
CA THR A 106 6.50 15.11 5.59
C THR A 106 6.74 13.67 6.01
N VAL A 107 7.08 12.81 5.06
CA VAL A 107 7.50 11.42 5.30
C VAL A 107 8.99 11.29 5.09
N ILE A 108 9.66 10.60 6.01
CA ILE A 108 11.10 10.34 5.96
C ILE A 108 11.32 8.83 5.93
N LEU A 109 12.01 8.34 4.89
CA LEU A 109 12.40 6.94 4.80
C LEU A 109 13.67 6.69 5.63
N HIS A 110 13.62 5.66 6.48
CA HIS A 110 14.70 5.28 7.38
C HIS A 110 15.38 3.98 6.94
N ASN A 111 16.71 3.93 7.10
CA ASN A 111 17.48 2.73 6.83
C ASN A 111 17.13 1.64 7.86
N PRO A 112 16.65 0.46 7.46
CA PRO A 112 16.30 -0.61 8.38
C PRO A 112 17.51 -1.19 9.13
N LYS A 113 18.73 -1.03 8.61
CA LYS A 113 19.98 -1.50 9.23
C LYS A 113 20.49 -0.56 10.33
N VAL A 114 20.05 0.69 10.32
CA VAL A 114 20.46 1.69 11.32
C VAL A 114 19.45 1.61 12.46
N ARG A 115 19.83 0.93 13.55
CA ARG A 115 19.10 1.10 14.82
C ARG A 115 19.16 2.59 15.18
N PRO A 116 18.03 3.25 15.47
CA PRO A 116 18.09 4.63 15.95
C PRO A 116 18.94 4.63 17.22
N ASP A 117 20.05 5.37 17.18
CA ASP A 117 20.93 5.54 18.33
C ASP A 117 20.07 5.99 19.51
N VAL A 118 20.02 5.15 20.55
CA VAL A 118 19.47 5.53 21.84
C VAL A 118 20.36 6.65 22.36
N LYS A 119 19.98 7.90 22.09
CA LYS A 119 20.58 9.05 22.76
C LYS A 119 20.11 9.02 24.21
N ILE A 120 20.87 8.33 25.06
CA ILE A 120 20.88 8.61 26.49
C ILE A 120 21.61 9.95 26.62
N SER A 121 20.83 11.02 26.69
CA SER A 121 21.34 12.30 27.20
C SER A 121 21.75 12.10 28.66
N PRO A 122 22.90 12.65 29.11
CA PRO A 122 23.37 12.54 30.49
C PRO A 122 22.43 13.20 31.50
#